data_AF-A0A966QRD2-F1
#
_entry.id   AF-A0A966QRD2-F1
#
_cell.length_a   1.000
_cell.length_b   1.000
_cell.length_c   1.000
_cell.angle_alpha   90.00
_cell.angle_beta   90.00
_cell.angle_gamma   90.00
#
_symmetry.space_group_name_H-M   'P 1'
#
loop_
_entity.id
_entity.type
_entity.pdbx_description
1 polymer ?
#
loop_
_entity_poly.entity_id
_entity_poly.type
_entity_poly.pdbx_seq_one_letter_code
_entity_poly.pdbx_strand_id
1 'polypeptide(L)'
;SMPTEIDVVERRILQLQIEKVALAKETDAASKERLSALESELAELSAQSATMKQQWQAEKQGISAVRTLKEELDTLRQQAERESNLEKKSELIYGRIPELERRIATATESPAVATGEPRMLKEEVDAEDIAEVVAKWTGIPVSRLMEGEMHKLVHLEELLHQRVVGQDAAVTVVANAIRRSRAGLSDPNRPIGSFMFLGPTGVGKTELARALASFLFDDEKAIVRIDMGEYSEKPSSDASNRCTSVSRALKTPSASCAG
;
A
#
# COMPACT_ATOMS: atom_id res chain seq x y z
N SER A 1 17.42 10.03 5.53
CA SER A 1 18.46 9.02 5.80
C SER A 1 19.39 8.97 4.60
N MET A 2 20.66 8.59 4.76
CA MET A 2 21.57 8.34 3.64
C MET A 2 21.15 7.03 2.93
N PRO A 3 21.23 6.91 1.60
CA PRO A 3 20.98 5.66 0.88
C PRO A 3 21.90 4.55 1.38
N THR A 4 21.39 3.31 1.39
CA THR A 4 22.12 2.12 1.85
C THR A 4 23.40 1.87 1.05
N GLU A 5 23.37 2.14 -0.25
CA GLU A 5 24.52 1.98 -1.15
C GLU A 5 25.70 2.88 -0.75
N ILE A 6 25.41 4.15 -0.41
CA ILE A 6 26.43 5.10 0.05
C ILE A 6 26.94 4.69 1.44
N ASP A 7 26.05 4.28 2.35
CA ASP A 7 26.44 3.85 3.71
C ASP A 7 27.38 2.63 3.68
N VAL A 8 27.16 1.67 2.78
CA VAL A 8 28.04 0.50 2.62
C VAL A 8 29.45 0.93 2.20
N VAL A 9 29.57 1.84 1.22
CA VAL A 9 30.87 2.33 0.75
C VAL A 9 31.56 3.17 1.83
N GLU A 10 30.84 4.02 2.56
CA GLU A 10 31.39 4.82 3.64
C GLU A 10 31.91 3.97 4.80
N ARG A 11 31.18 2.91 5.18
CA ARG A 11 31.65 1.96 6.19
C ARG A 11 32.92 1.25 5.75
N ARG A 12 33.02 0.90 4.46
CA ARG A 12 34.23 0.27 3.90
C ARG A 12 35.42 1.24 3.92
N ILE A 13 35.22 2.50 3.53
CA ILE A 13 36.24 3.55 3.61
C ILE A 13 36.73 3.69 5.06
N LEU A 14 35.82 3.75 6.03
CA LEU A 14 36.17 3.86 7.45
C LEU A 14 37.02 2.68 7.93
N GLN A 15 36.66 1.44 7.55
CA GLN A 15 37.44 0.25 7.89
C GLN A 15 38.87 0.33 7.34
N LEU A 16 39.03 0.70 6.07
CA LEU A 16 40.33 0.83 5.41
C LEU A 16 41.17 1.97 6.00
N GLN A 17 40.54 3.07 6.43
CA GLN A 17 41.22 4.16 7.14
C GLN A 17 41.78 3.69 8.48
N ILE A 18 41.03 2.88 9.22
CA ILE A 18 41.50 2.29 10.49
C ILE A 18 42.68 1.35 10.23
N GLU A 19 42.58 0.48 9.21
CA GLU A 19 43.66 -0.43 8.80
C GLU A 19 44.93 0.36 8.40
N LYS A 20 44.78 1.46 7.64
CA LYS A 20 45.88 2.35 7.27
C LYS A 20 46.59 2.94 8.49
N VAL A 21 45.84 3.42 9.49
CA VAL A 21 46.43 4.00 10.71
C VAL A 21 47.17 2.94 11.55
N ALA A 22 46.69 1.69 11.54
CA ALA A 22 47.38 0.59 12.19
C ALA A 22 48.71 0.24 11.48
N LEU A 23 48.67 0.05 10.15
CA LEU A 23 49.83 -0.31 9.34
C LEU A 23 50.88 0.81 9.25
N ALA A 24 50.49 2.07 9.38
CA ALA A 24 51.41 3.21 9.37
C ALA A 24 52.44 3.18 10.53
N LYS A 25 52.21 2.37 11.57
CA LYS A 25 53.13 2.17 12.70
C LYS A 25 54.10 1.02 12.48
N GLU A 26 53.91 0.21 11.44
CA GLU A 26 54.75 -0.93 11.12
C GLU A 26 55.83 -0.53 10.10
N THR A 27 56.96 -1.25 10.10
CA THR A 27 58.16 -0.86 9.33
C THR A 27 58.66 -1.92 8.36
N ASP A 28 58.07 -3.11 8.37
CA ASP A 28 58.41 -4.20 7.48
C ASP A 28 57.98 -3.94 6.03
N ALA A 29 58.62 -4.65 5.09
CA ALA A 29 58.40 -4.43 3.66
C ALA A 29 56.98 -4.83 3.22
N ALA A 30 56.39 -5.85 3.83
CA ALA A 30 55.04 -6.31 3.51
C ALA A 30 53.99 -5.27 3.93
N SER A 31 54.13 -4.65 5.11
CA SER A 31 53.23 -3.60 5.58
C SER A 31 53.31 -2.33 4.73
N LYS A 32 54.48 -1.99 4.19
CA LYS A 32 54.61 -0.86 3.22
C LYS A 32 53.92 -1.15 1.89
N GLU A 33 54.06 -2.36 1.36
CA GLU A 33 53.38 -2.77 0.12
C GLU A 33 51.86 -2.79 0.31
N ARG A 34 51.38 -3.36 1.43
CA ARG A 34 49.96 -3.36 1.79
C ARG A 34 49.41 -1.94 1.96
N LEU A 35 50.16 -1.04 2.59
CA LEU A 35 49.76 0.35 2.76
C LEU A 35 49.58 1.08 1.42
N SER A 36 50.47 0.83 0.45
CA SER A 36 50.32 1.42 -0.90
C SER A 36 49.08 0.92 -1.65
N ALA A 37 48.75 -0.37 -1.50
CA ALA A 37 47.53 -0.95 -2.08
C ALA A 37 46.27 -0.37 -1.41
N LEU A 38 46.27 -0.24 -0.07
CA LEU A 38 45.17 0.37 0.68
C LEU A 38 44.95 1.83 0.32
N GLU A 39 46.02 2.61 0.09
CA GLU A 39 45.89 4.01 -0.34
C GLU A 39 45.22 4.12 -1.71
N SER A 40 45.53 3.20 -2.62
CA SER A 40 44.88 3.13 -3.93
C SER A 40 43.40 2.75 -3.81
N GLU A 41 43.07 1.72 -3.02
CA GLU A 41 41.67 1.30 -2.76
C GLU A 41 40.87 2.42 -2.08
N LEU A 42 41.46 3.13 -1.11
CA LEU A 42 40.84 4.29 -0.46
C LEU A 42 40.57 5.43 -1.44
N ALA A 43 41.50 5.74 -2.33
CA ALA A 43 41.32 6.78 -3.34
C ALA A 43 40.17 6.44 -4.29
N GLU A 44 40.10 5.19 -4.74
CA GLU A 44 39.04 4.70 -5.62
C GLU A 44 37.67 4.76 -4.93
N LEU A 45 37.52 4.18 -3.73
CA LEU A 45 36.26 4.18 -3.00
C LEU A 45 35.82 5.59 -2.59
N SER A 46 36.77 6.47 -2.25
CA SER A 46 36.45 7.88 -1.93
C SER A 46 35.92 8.63 -3.15
N ALA A 47 36.49 8.40 -4.34
CA ALA A 47 35.99 8.98 -5.59
C ALA A 47 34.59 8.46 -5.95
N GLN A 48 34.36 7.16 -5.77
CA GLN A 48 33.04 6.55 -5.96
C GLN A 48 32.01 7.14 -4.98
N SER A 49 32.33 7.22 -3.69
CA SER A 49 31.46 7.83 -2.69
C SER A 49 31.14 9.29 -2.98
N ALA A 50 32.14 10.09 -3.38
CA ALA A 50 31.94 11.48 -3.74
C ALA A 50 30.94 11.63 -4.91
N THR A 51 31.08 10.80 -5.94
CA THR A 51 30.18 10.78 -7.11
C THR A 51 28.76 10.43 -6.68
N MET A 52 28.58 9.35 -5.90
CA MET A 52 27.25 8.94 -5.43
C MET A 52 26.61 9.98 -4.51
N LYS A 53 27.38 10.61 -3.61
CA LYS A 53 26.89 11.69 -2.74
C LYS A 53 26.47 12.91 -3.56
N GLN A 54 27.19 13.25 -4.61
CA GLN A 54 26.83 14.36 -5.49
C GLN A 54 25.50 14.09 -6.20
N GLN A 55 25.33 12.89 -6.77
CA GLN A 55 24.07 12.47 -7.37
C GLN A 55 22.92 12.52 -6.36
N TRP A 56 23.10 11.91 -5.18
CA TRP A 56 22.11 11.91 -4.12
C TRP A 56 21.73 13.32 -3.65
N GLN A 57 22.68 14.24 -3.52
CA GLN A 57 22.40 15.63 -3.14
C GLN A 57 21.61 16.37 -4.23
N ALA A 58 21.94 16.15 -5.50
CA ALA A 58 21.20 16.73 -6.62
C ALA A 58 19.75 16.21 -6.66
N GLU A 59 19.56 14.90 -6.53
CA GLU A 59 18.23 14.27 -6.45
C GLU A 59 17.43 14.82 -5.27
N LYS A 60 18.04 14.87 -4.08
CA LYS A 60 17.40 15.39 -2.87
C LYS A 60 16.99 16.86 -3.00
N GLN A 61 17.82 17.69 -3.63
CA GLN A 61 17.49 19.10 -3.87
C GLN A 61 16.31 19.23 -4.83
N GLY A 62 16.27 18.43 -5.90
CA GLY A 62 15.13 18.38 -6.83
C GLY A 62 13.82 18.01 -6.12
N ILE A 63 13.85 16.92 -5.32
CA ILE A 63 12.71 16.47 -4.53
C ILE A 63 12.28 17.55 -3.52
N SER A 64 13.24 18.18 -2.83
CA SER A 64 12.94 19.24 -1.86
C SER A 64 12.27 20.44 -2.52
N ALA A 65 12.69 20.82 -3.73
CA ALA A 65 12.10 21.93 -4.47
C ALA A 65 10.65 21.61 -4.90
N VAL A 66 10.40 20.39 -5.39
CA VAL A 66 9.05 19.92 -5.72
C VAL A 66 8.16 19.91 -4.48
N ARG A 67 8.68 19.41 -3.35
CA ARG A 67 7.97 19.39 -2.07
C ARG A 67 7.57 20.80 -1.62
N THR A 68 8.48 21.77 -1.67
CA THR A 68 8.14 23.16 -1.31
C THR A 68 7.06 23.75 -2.21
N LEU A 69 7.08 23.45 -3.51
CA LEU A 69 6.03 23.89 -4.44
C LEU A 69 4.67 23.24 -4.14
N LYS A 70 4.65 21.95 -3.79
CA LYS A 70 3.42 21.25 -3.38
C LYS A 70 2.86 21.83 -2.08
N GLU A 71 3.72 22.11 -1.10
CA GLU A 71 3.34 22.77 0.16
C GLU A 71 2.74 24.16 -0.11
N GLU A 72 3.38 24.98 -0.97
CA GLU A 72 2.83 26.27 -1.41
C GLU A 72 1.47 26.11 -2.11
N LEU A 73 1.32 25.14 -3.01
CA LEU A 73 0.07 24.85 -3.71
C LEU A 73 -1.07 24.54 -2.72
N ASP A 74 -0.81 23.69 -1.73
CA ASP A 74 -1.80 23.34 -0.72
C ASP A 74 -2.19 24.54 0.14
N THR A 75 -1.24 25.42 0.49
CA THR A 75 -1.56 26.66 1.22
C THR A 75 -2.44 27.59 0.39
N LEU A 76 -2.17 27.75 -0.91
CA LEU A 76 -3.00 28.56 -1.80
C LEU A 76 -4.39 27.96 -2.02
N ARG A 77 -4.50 26.63 -2.11
CA ARG A 77 -5.79 25.93 -2.20
C ARG A 77 -6.64 26.17 -0.96
N GLN A 78 -6.05 26.02 0.23
CA GLN A 78 -6.73 26.32 1.50
C GLN A 78 -7.13 27.79 1.62
N GLN A 79 -6.27 28.70 1.15
CA GLN A 79 -6.58 30.13 1.13
C GLN A 79 -7.75 30.43 0.18
N ALA A 80 -7.75 29.86 -1.03
CA ALA A 80 -8.82 30.04 -2.01
C ALA A 80 -10.18 29.51 -1.52
N GLU A 81 -10.17 28.44 -0.72
CA GLU A 81 -11.39 27.89 -0.12
C GLU A 81 -11.98 28.82 0.95
N ARG A 82 -11.12 29.43 1.78
CA ARG A 82 -11.51 30.31 2.89
C ARG A 82 -11.74 31.77 2.49
N GLU A 83 -11.27 32.20 1.32
CA GLU A 83 -11.34 33.59 0.87
C GLU A 83 -12.78 34.01 0.52
N SER A 84 -13.22 35.10 1.15
CA SER A 84 -14.56 35.68 0.95
C SER A 84 -14.60 36.69 -0.21
N ASN A 85 -13.47 37.30 -0.57
CA ASN A 85 -13.40 38.23 -1.70
C ASN A 85 -13.34 37.47 -3.04
N LEU A 86 -14.37 37.63 -3.88
CA LEU A 86 -14.51 36.94 -5.15
C LEU A 86 -13.39 37.27 -6.16
N GLU A 87 -12.87 38.50 -6.17
CA GLU A 87 -11.77 38.90 -7.06
C GLU A 87 -10.48 38.18 -6.68
N LYS A 88 -10.13 38.18 -5.39
CA LYS A 88 -8.95 37.48 -4.87
C LYS A 88 -9.05 35.96 -5.06
N LYS A 89 -10.24 35.40 -4.82
CA LYS A 89 -10.51 33.98 -5.06
C LYS A 89 -10.33 33.61 -6.53
N SER A 90 -10.76 34.46 -7.45
CA SER A 90 -10.57 34.28 -8.89
C SER A 90 -9.08 34.34 -9.29
N GLU A 91 -8.31 35.29 -8.75
CA GLU A 91 -6.85 35.38 -8.96
C GLU A 91 -6.13 34.10 -8.51
N LEU A 92 -6.51 33.55 -7.35
CA LEU A 92 -5.94 32.31 -6.83
C LEU A 92 -6.28 31.11 -7.70
N ILE A 93 -7.56 30.91 -8.03
CA ILE A 93 -8.05 29.73 -8.76
C ILE A 93 -7.59 29.72 -10.23
N TYR A 94 -7.60 30.86 -10.90
CA TYR A 94 -7.31 30.94 -12.34
C TYR A 94 -5.92 31.48 -12.69
N GLY A 95 -5.21 32.06 -11.72
CA GLY A 95 -3.85 32.55 -11.90
C GLY A 95 -2.83 31.67 -11.19
N ARG A 96 -2.70 31.86 -9.87
CA ARG A 96 -1.55 31.33 -9.11
C ARG A 96 -1.56 29.81 -8.95
N ILE A 97 -2.72 29.19 -8.69
CA ILE A 97 -2.82 27.73 -8.53
C ILE A 97 -2.40 27.00 -9.83
N PRO A 98 -2.95 27.34 -11.01
CA PRO A 98 -2.51 26.75 -12.28
C PRO A 98 -1.03 27.01 -12.61
N GLU A 99 -0.49 28.17 -12.22
CA GLU A 99 0.93 28.46 -12.40
C GLU A 99 1.82 27.53 -11.57
N LEU A 100 1.49 27.33 -10.29
CA LEU A 100 2.21 26.39 -9.42
C LEU A 100 2.07 24.95 -9.90
N GLU A 101 0.87 24.52 -10.34
CA GLU A 101 0.66 23.18 -10.90
C GLU A 101 1.55 22.93 -12.12
N ARG A 102 1.69 23.91 -13.02
CA ARG A 102 2.62 23.83 -14.15
C ARG A 102 4.07 23.75 -13.69
N ARG A 103 4.47 24.58 -12.72
CA ARG A 103 5.84 24.56 -12.18
C ARG A 103 6.18 23.20 -11.54
N ILE A 104 5.24 22.62 -10.78
CA ILE A 104 5.37 21.27 -10.22
C ILE A 104 5.53 20.26 -11.35
N ALA A 105 4.64 20.27 -12.36
CA ALA A 105 4.74 19.35 -13.50
C ALA A 105 6.10 19.43 -14.19
N THR A 106 6.60 20.64 -14.50
CA THR A 106 7.92 20.83 -15.11
C THR A 106 9.09 20.37 -14.23
N ALA A 107 8.97 20.53 -12.91
CA ALA A 107 10.00 20.13 -11.95
C ALA A 107 10.01 18.61 -11.72
N THR A 108 8.85 17.96 -11.82
CA THR A 108 8.70 16.51 -11.75
C THR A 108 9.07 15.81 -13.05
N GLU A 109 8.81 16.43 -14.21
CA GLU A 109 9.21 15.94 -15.54
C GLU A 109 10.69 16.19 -15.87
N SER A 110 11.38 17.04 -15.09
CA SER A 110 12.81 17.31 -15.29
C SER A 110 13.67 16.04 -15.15
N PRO A 111 14.76 15.94 -15.92
CA PRO A 111 15.11 14.76 -16.73
C PRO A 111 15.93 13.70 -15.98
N ALA A 112 15.56 13.33 -14.75
CA ALA A 112 16.07 12.11 -14.12
C ALA A 112 15.51 10.82 -14.76
N VAL A 113 14.79 10.94 -15.89
CA VAL A 113 14.31 9.84 -16.74
C VAL A 113 15.17 9.68 -18.00
N ALA A 114 15.93 10.71 -18.40
CA ALA A 114 16.63 10.72 -19.69
C ALA A 114 18.03 10.06 -19.67
N THR A 115 18.66 9.93 -18.50
CA THR A 115 20.04 9.43 -18.38
C THR A 115 20.15 7.92 -18.14
N GLY A 116 19.06 7.21 -17.89
CA GLY A 116 19.09 5.75 -17.64
C GLY A 116 19.91 5.34 -16.40
N GLU A 117 20.36 6.30 -15.59
CA GLU A 117 21.04 6.05 -14.33
C GLU A 117 20.00 5.66 -13.26
N PRO A 118 20.30 4.65 -12.42
CA PRO A 118 19.40 4.24 -11.35
C PRO A 118 19.22 5.40 -10.36
N ARG A 119 17.97 5.77 -10.09
CA ARG A 119 17.62 6.78 -9.07
C ARG A 119 17.95 6.24 -7.67
N MET A 120 18.65 7.02 -6.86
CA MET A 120 18.93 6.66 -5.46
C MET A 120 17.75 6.96 -4.54
N LEU A 121 16.86 7.88 -4.93
CA LEU A 121 15.64 8.23 -4.21
C LEU A 121 14.39 7.93 -5.05
N LYS A 122 13.51 7.08 -4.52
CA LYS A 122 12.15 6.87 -5.04
C LYS A 122 11.18 7.73 -4.24
N GLU A 123 10.53 8.71 -4.90
CA GLU A 123 9.52 9.58 -4.26
C GLU A 123 8.09 8.99 -4.38
N GLU A 124 7.85 8.15 -5.38
CA GLU A 124 6.54 7.53 -5.60
C GLU A 124 6.42 6.23 -4.81
N VAL A 125 5.34 6.15 -4.03
CA VAL A 125 4.96 4.94 -3.30
C VAL A 125 4.12 4.10 -4.24
N ASP A 126 4.66 2.96 -4.66
CA ASP A 126 3.95 2.02 -5.51
C ASP A 126 3.10 1.06 -4.69
N ALA A 127 2.23 0.33 -5.39
CA ALA A 127 1.43 -0.73 -4.78
C ALA A 127 2.31 -1.78 -4.06
N GLU A 128 3.53 -2.01 -4.55
CA GLU A 128 4.53 -2.90 -3.97
C GLU A 128 5.05 -2.40 -2.61
N ASP A 129 5.27 -1.09 -2.48
CA ASP A 129 5.73 -0.46 -1.24
C ASP A 129 4.66 -0.54 -0.15
N ILE A 130 3.39 -0.30 -0.52
CA ILE A 130 2.24 -0.45 0.39
C ILE A 130 2.09 -1.90 0.81
N ALA A 131 2.20 -2.81 -0.15
CA ALA A 131 2.14 -4.25 0.06
C ALA A 131 3.20 -4.74 1.07
N GLU A 132 4.44 -4.28 0.97
CA GLU A 132 5.51 -4.64 1.90
C GLU A 132 5.18 -4.21 3.34
N VAL A 133 4.70 -2.98 3.52
CA VAL A 133 4.32 -2.46 4.84
C VAL A 133 3.17 -3.26 5.45
N VAL A 134 2.13 -3.54 4.66
CA VAL A 134 0.97 -4.34 5.08
C VAL A 134 1.41 -5.77 5.43
N ALA A 135 2.28 -6.37 4.63
CA ALA A 135 2.83 -7.69 4.90
C ALA A 135 3.66 -7.72 6.19
N LYS A 136 4.42 -6.67 6.49
CA LYS A 136 5.22 -6.57 7.72
C LYS A 136 4.36 -6.43 8.97
N TRP A 137 3.24 -5.73 8.89
CA TRP A 137 2.29 -5.59 9.99
C TRP A 137 1.42 -6.82 10.20
N THR A 138 1.00 -7.47 9.11
CA THR A 138 0.10 -8.64 9.16
C THR A 138 0.84 -9.97 9.25
N GLY A 139 2.13 -10.00 8.90
CA GLY A 139 2.93 -11.23 8.80
C GLY A 139 2.65 -12.06 7.53
N ILE A 140 1.83 -11.57 6.59
CA ILE A 140 1.39 -12.33 5.41
C ILE A 140 2.04 -11.74 4.14
N PRO A 141 2.89 -12.50 3.43
CA PRO A 141 3.52 -12.04 2.19
C PRO A 141 2.47 -11.74 1.09
N VAL A 142 2.64 -10.65 0.34
CA VAL A 142 1.66 -10.21 -0.67
C VAL A 142 1.58 -11.12 -1.89
N SER A 143 2.70 -11.74 -2.29
CA SER A 143 2.68 -12.81 -3.30
C SER A 143 1.81 -13.99 -2.86
N ARG A 144 1.83 -14.34 -1.56
CA ARG A 144 0.95 -15.36 -0.99
C ARG A 144 -0.50 -14.90 -0.87
N LEU A 145 -0.77 -13.60 -0.73
CA LEU A 145 -2.12 -13.05 -0.77
C LEU A 145 -2.73 -13.21 -2.18
N MET A 146 -2.01 -12.79 -3.22
CA MET A 146 -2.55 -12.83 -4.60
C MET A 146 -2.57 -14.24 -5.21
N GLU A 147 -1.48 -15.02 -5.10
CA GLU A 147 -1.46 -16.41 -5.59
C GLU A 147 -2.39 -17.31 -4.77
N GLY A 148 -2.47 -17.08 -3.45
CA GLY A 148 -3.36 -17.80 -2.56
C GLY A 148 -4.82 -17.55 -2.86
N GLU A 149 -5.22 -16.30 -3.15
CA GLU A 149 -6.59 -15.96 -3.50
C GLU A 149 -7.01 -16.62 -4.83
N MET A 150 -6.16 -16.57 -5.86
CA MET A 150 -6.44 -17.25 -7.13
C MET A 150 -6.54 -18.77 -6.96
N HIS A 151 -5.61 -19.39 -6.24
CA HIS A 151 -5.64 -20.83 -5.99
C HIS A 151 -6.88 -21.24 -5.19
N LYS A 152 -7.27 -20.46 -4.18
CA LYS A 152 -8.51 -20.63 -3.40
C LYS A 152 -9.75 -20.55 -4.31
N LEU A 153 -9.78 -19.63 -5.27
CA LEU A 153 -10.92 -19.46 -6.20
C LEU A 153 -11.03 -20.60 -7.21
N VAL A 154 -9.91 -21.15 -7.67
CA VAL A 154 -9.90 -22.32 -8.58
C VAL A 154 -10.52 -23.52 -7.87
N HIS A 155 -10.17 -23.76 -6.60
CA HIS A 155 -10.66 -24.90 -5.82
C HIS A 155 -11.89 -24.59 -4.96
N LEU A 156 -12.60 -23.49 -5.25
CA LEU A 156 -13.73 -23.01 -4.42
C LEU A 156 -14.83 -24.07 -4.25
N GLU A 157 -15.20 -24.79 -5.32
CA GLU A 157 -16.22 -25.84 -5.25
C GLU A 157 -15.79 -26.97 -4.29
N GLU A 158 -14.54 -27.43 -4.41
CA GLU A 158 -13.98 -28.48 -3.55
C GLU A 158 -13.92 -28.04 -2.08
N LEU A 159 -13.49 -26.80 -1.83
CA LEU A 159 -13.43 -26.22 -0.48
C LEU A 159 -14.82 -26.11 0.16
N LEU A 160 -15.84 -25.74 -0.60
CA LEU A 160 -17.22 -25.72 -0.11
C LEU A 160 -17.75 -27.13 0.17
N HIS A 161 -17.39 -28.11 -0.67
CA HIS A 161 -17.80 -29.51 -0.50
C HIS A 161 -17.18 -30.22 0.71
N GLN A 162 -16.10 -29.69 1.29
CA GLN A 162 -15.58 -30.19 2.57
C GLN A 162 -16.60 -30.07 3.71
N ARG A 163 -17.57 -29.15 3.59
CA ARG A 163 -18.60 -28.90 4.60
C ARG A 163 -20.03 -29.13 4.09
N VAL A 164 -20.27 -28.86 2.82
CA VAL A 164 -21.58 -28.99 2.20
C VAL A 164 -21.62 -30.29 1.41
N VAL A 165 -22.35 -31.27 1.96
CA VAL A 165 -22.54 -32.57 1.31
C VAL A 165 -23.66 -32.47 0.28
N GLY A 166 -23.34 -32.78 -0.98
CA GLY A 166 -24.26 -32.66 -2.12
C GLY A 166 -24.54 -31.20 -2.50
N GLN A 167 -25.74 -30.94 -3.03
CA GLN A 167 -26.15 -29.60 -3.52
C GLN A 167 -25.23 -29.05 -4.63
N ASP A 168 -24.66 -29.94 -5.46
CA ASP A 168 -23.62 -29.61 -6.45
C ASP A 168 -24.02 -28.42 -7.34
N ALA A 169 -25.26 -28.41 -7.84
CA ALA A 169 -25.77 -27.32 -8.67
C ALA A 169 -25.76 -25.95 -7.94
N ALA A 170 -26.10 -25.91 -6.65
CA ALA A 170 -26.08 -24.68 -5.87
C ALA A 170 -24.65 -24.21 -5.62
N VAL A 171 -23.74 -25.13 -5.29
CA VAL A 171 -22.31 -24.85 -5.08
C VAL A 171 -21.69 -24.28 -6.36
N THR A 172 -21.93 -24.91 -7.52
CA THR A 172 -21.42 -24.43 -8.82
C THR A 172 -21.95 -23.04 -9.18
N VAL A 173 -23.24 -22.77 -8.98
CA VAL A 173 -23.82 -21.44 -9.28
C VAL A 173 -23.18 -20.35 -8.43
N VAL A 174 -23.00 -20.62 -7.14
CA VAL A 174 -22.39 -19.69 -6.19
C VAL A 174 -20.91 -19.46 -6.53
N ALA A 175 -20.15 -20.54 -6.75
CA ALA A 175 -18.74 -20.45 -7.09
C ALA A 175 -18.49 -19.63 -8.37
N ASN A 176 -19.30 -19.87 -9.40
CA ASN A 176 -19.22 -19.11 -10.65
C ASN A 176 -19.55 -17.63 -10.48
N ALA A 177 -20.52 -17.27 -9.65
CA ALA A 177 -20.82 -15.88 -9.36
C ALA A 177 -19.67 -15.17 -8.63
N ILE A 178 -19.05 -15.83 -7.66
CA ILE A 178 -17.90 -15.30 -6.92
C ILE A 178 -16.69 -15.13 -7.84
N ARG A 179 -16.38 -16.14 -8.68
CA ARG A 179 -15.30 -16.05 -9.68
C ARG A 179 -15.52 -14.87 -10.64
N ARG A 180 -16.74 -14.67 -11.17
CA ARG A 180 -17.05 -13.52 -12.03
C ARG A 180 -16.85 -12.19 -11.33
N SER A 181 -17.29 -12.08 -10.08
CA SER A 181 -17.11 -10.85 -9.29
C SER A 181 -15.64 -10.55 -9.03
N ARG A 182 -14.83 -11.56 -8.69
CA ARG A 182 -13.40 -11.40 -8.44
C ARG A 182 -12.58 -11.15 -9.71
N ALA A 183 -13.05 -11.63 -10.86
CA ALA A 183 -12.49 -11.33 -12.17
C ALA A 183 -12.86 -9.93 -12.70
N GLY A 184 -13.60 -9.12 -11.94
CA GLY A 184 -14.03 -7.77 -12.37
C GLY A 184 -15.07 -7.78 -13.49
N LEU A 185 -15.73 -8.92 -13.74
CA LEU A 185 -16.77 -9.07 -14.76
C LEU A 185 -18.17 -8.66 -14.26
N SER A 186 -18.27 -8.27 -12.99
CA SER A 186 -19.49 -7.78 -12.35
C SER A 186 -19.43 -6.26 -12.12
N ASP A 187 -20.59 -5.62 -12.10
CA ASP A 187 -20.73 -4.19 -11.77
C ASP A 187 -20.17 -3.90 -10.34
N PRO A 188 -19.21 -2.97 -10.20
CA PRO A 188 -18.62 -2.61 -8.89
C PRO A 188 -19.63 -2.07 -7.87
N ASN A 189 -20.77 -1.53 -8.32
CA ASN A 189 -21.81 -0.98 -7.45
C ASN A 189 -22.79 -2.05 -6.94
N ARG A 190 -22.56 -3.34 -7.24
CA ARG A 190 -23.41 -4.44 -6.82
C ARG A 190 -22.69 -5.37 -5.85
N PRO A 191 -23.42 -6.11 -4.98
CA PRO A 191 -22.82 -7.13 -4.14
C PRO A 191 -22.10 -8.21 -4.95
N ILE A 192 -21.08 -8.84 -4.34
CA ILE A 192 -20.29 -9.95 -4.90
C ILE A 192 -21.19 -11.07 -5.47
N GLY A 193 -22.31 -11.32 -4.81
CA GLY A 193 -23.37 -12.19 -5.31
C GLY A 193 -24.67 -11.98 -4.54
N SER A 194 -25.78 -12.18 -5.22
CA SER A 194 -27.12 -12.22 -4.61
C SER A 194 -27.75 -13.56 -4.97
N PHE A 195 -28.08 -14.35 -3.95
CA PHE A 195 -28.55 -15.72 -4.11
C PHE A 195 -29.86 -15.92 -3.37
N MET A 196 -30.76 -16.68 -3.98
CA MET A 196 -32.01 -17.11 -3.35
C MET A 196 -32.02 -18.64 -3.28
N PHE A 197 -31.83 -19.19 -2.08
CA PHE A 197 -31.79 -20.64 -1.87
C PHE A 197 -33.19 -21.21 -1.64
N LEU A 198 -33.71 -21.91 -2.65
CA LEU A 198 -35.01 -22.60 -2.61
C LEU A 198 -34.84 -24.08 -2.25
N GLY A 199 -35.84 -24.68 -1.59
CA GLY A 199 -35.78 -26.08 -1.15
C GLY A 199 -36.27 -26.32 0.28
N PRO A 200 -36.32 -27.59 0.73
CA PRO A 200 -36.77 -27.97 2.07
C PRO A 200 -35.83 -27.46 3.17
N THR A 201 -36.30 -27.48 4.41
CA THR A 201 -35.49 -27.13 5.59
C THR A 201 -34.49 -28.25 5.90
N GLY A 202 -33.38 -27.90 6.55
CA GLY A 202 -32.38 -28.88 7.02
C GLY A 202 -31.43 -29.45 5.96
N VAL A 203 -31.56 -29.10 4.67
CA VAL A 203 -30.70 -29.64 3.59
C VAL A 203 -29.39 -28.88 3.35
N GLY A 204 -29.00 -28.00 4.28
CA GLY A 204 -27.68 -27.33 4.22
C GLY A 204 -27.65 -25.92 3.62
N LYS A 205 -28.78 -25.26 3.36
CA LYS A 205 -28.80 -23.87 2.85
C LYS A 205 -28.03 -22.89 3.74
N THR A 206 -28.27 -22.96 5.05
CA THR A 206 -27.57 -22.12 6.04
C THR A 206 -26.11 -22.52 6.19
N GLU A 207 -25.79 -23.79 5.97
CA GLU A 207 -24.42 -24.29 6.05
C GLU A 207 -23.59 -23.82 4.85
N LEU A 208 -24.18 -23.79 3.65
CA LEU A 208 -23.56 -23.19 2.47
C LEU A 208 -23.25 -21.70 2.71
N ALA A 209 -24.15 -20.96 3.36
CA ALA A 209 -23.90 -19.57 3.74
C ALA A 209 -22.73 -19.43 4.74
N ARG A 210 -22.61 -20.35 5.72
CA ARG A 210 -21.46 -20.37 6.65
C ARG A 210 -20.15 -20.74 5.99
N ALA A 211 -20.15 -21.76 5.15
CA ALA A 211 -18.98 -22.17 4.39
C ALA A 211 -18.48 -21.03 3.49
N LEU A 212 -19.39 -20.28 2.88
CA LEU A 212 -19.07 -19.09 2.09
C LEU A 212 -18.48 -17.95 2.92
N ALA A 213 -19.04 -17.68 4.11
CA ALA A 213 -18.49 -16.66 5.00
C ALA A 213 -17.07 -17.02 5.45
N SER A 214 -16.87 -18.29 5.82
CA SER A 214 -15.55 -18.84 6.13
C SER A 214 -14.56 -18.68 4.99
N PHE A 215 -14.99 -18.93 3.74
CA PHE A 215 -14.11 -18.82 2.58
C PHE A 215 -13.78 -17.36 2.23
N LEU A 216 -14.78 -16.48 2.22
CA LEU A 216 -14.64 -15.10 1.75
C LEU A 216 -14.02 -14.16 2.78
N PHE A 217 -14.21 -14.43 4.07
CA PHE A 217 -13.83 -13.54 5.17
C PHE A 217 -12.96 -14.23 6.23
N ASP A 218 -12.55 -15.47 6.00
CA ASP A 218 -11.79 -16.30 6.95
C ASP A 218 -12.47 -16.40 8.35
N ASP A 219 -13.79 -16.15 8.43
CA ASP A 219 -14.59 -16.21 9.67
C ASP A 219 -16.03 -16.67 9.38
N GLU A 220 -16.45 -17.78 9.99
CA GLU A 220 -17.83 -18.30 9.89
C GLU A 220 -18.87 -17.41 10.58
N LYS A 221 -18.44 -16.60 11.54
CA LYS A 221 -19.31 -15.66 12.27
C LYS A 221 -19.50 -14.36 11.52
N ALA A 222 -18.80 -14.15 10.40
CA ALA A 222 -19.00 -13.02 9.48
C ALA A 222 -20.32 -13.17 8.67
N ILE A 223 -21.42 -13.44 9.36
CA ILE A 223 -22.76 -13.59 8.81
C ILE A 223 -23.71 -12.70 9.61
N VAL A 224 -24.36 -11.78 8.90
CA VAL A 224 -25.50 -11.05 9.44
C VAL A 224 -26.76 -11.87 9.15
N ARG A 225 -27.36 -12.45 10.19
CA ARG A 225 -28.60 -13.22 10.07
C ARG A 225 -29.80 -12.36 10.43
N ILE A 226 -30.76 -12.27 9.52
CA ILE A 226 -32.02 -11.57 9.75
C ILE A 226 -33.15 -12.60 9.63
N ASP A 227 -33.90 -12.82 10.70
CA ASP A 227 -35.03 -13.76 10.71
C ASP A 227 -36.30 -13.05 10.24
N MET A 228 -36.70 -13.28 8.98
CA MET A 228 -37.88 -12.64 8.39
C MET A 228 -39.20 -12.99 9.10
N GLY A 229 -39.25 -14.09 9.87
CA GLY A 229 -40.42 -14.45 10.66
C GLY A 229 -40.72 -13.41 11.75
N GLU A 230 -39.68 -12.83 12.34
CA GLU A 230 -39.79 -11.80 13.39
C GLU A 230 -40.20 -10.42 12.83
N TYR A 231 -40.08 -10.21 11.51
CA TYR A 231 -40.40 -8.95 10.82
C TYR A 231 -41.69 -9.03 10.00
N SER A 232 -42.54 -10.04 10.26
CA SER A 232 -43.80 -10.24 9.52
C SER A 232 -44.94 -9.31 9.97
N GLU A 233 -44.82 -8.67 11.13
CA GLU A 233 -45.76 -7.61 11.55
C GLU A 233 -45.51 -6.33 10.74
N LYS A 234 -46.58 -5.60 10.41
CA LYS A 234 -46.50 -4.32 9.69
C LYS A 234 -45.40 -3.45 10.31
N PRO A 235 -44.58 -2.72 9.52
CA PRO A 235 -43.64 -1.77 10.08
C PRO A 235 -44.44 -0.74 10.88
N SER A 236 -44.53 -0.95 12.20
CA SER A 236 -45.07 0.03 13.13
C SER A 236 -44.19 1.26 12.96
N SER A 237 -44.83 2.42 12.82
CA SER A 237 -44.30 3.74 12.48
C SER A 237 -43.25 4.34 13.44
N ASP A 238 -42.44 3.52 14.11
CA ASP A 238 -41.32 3.91 14.95
C ASP A 238 -40.00 3.32 14.41
N ALA A 239 -39.61 3.76 13.21
CA ALA A 239 -38.29 3.49 12.65
C ALA A 239 -37.16 4.26 13.36
N SER A 240 -37.48 5.14 14.32
CA SER A 240 -36.47 6.03 14.94
C SER A 240 -35.77 5.45 16.17
N ASN A 241 -36.30 4.40 16.82
CA ASN A 241 -35.77 3.95 18.14
C ASN A 241 -35.19 2.53 18.18
N ARG A 242 -35.23 1.77 17.07
CA ARG A 242 -34.62 0.42 17.01
C ARG A 242 -33.37 0.34 16.14
N CYS A 243 -32.99 1.41 15.44
CA CYS A 243 -31.80 1.44 14.58
C CYS A 243 -30.51 1.89 15.30
N THR A 244 -30.58 2.16 16.61
CA THR A 244 -29.45 2.61 17.45
C THR A 244 -28.55 1.46 17.94
N SER A 245 -28.95 0.19 17.77
CA SER A 245 -28.13 -0.96 18.18
C SER A 245 -27.25 -1.51 17.04
N VAL A 246 -27.67 -1.38 15.78
CA VAL A 246 -26.89 -1.89 14.62
C VAL A 246 -25.78 -0.92 14.21
N SER A 247 -25.98 0.38 14.40
CA SER A 247 -24.95 1.41 14.13
C SER A 247 -23.81 1.43 15.16
N ARG A 248 -23.96 0.76 16.31
CA ARG A 248 -22.90 0.66 17.33
C ARG A 248 -21.93 -0.51 17.12
N ALA A 249 -22.31 -1.52 16.33
CA ALA A 249 -21.49 -2.70 16.07
C ALA A 249 -20.57 -2.56 14.84
N LEU A 250 -20.80 -1.57 13.98
CA LEU A 250 -19.97 -1.28 12.79
C LEU A 250 -18.95 -0.15 13.01
N LYS A 251 -18.72 0.29 14.25
CA LYS A 251 -17.54 1.09 14.57
C LYS A 251 -16.31 0.19 14.59
N THR A 252 -15.64 0.13 13.46
CA THR A 252 -14.19 -0.07 13.41
C THR A 252 -13.53 0.80 14.49
N PRO A 253 -12.57 0.30 15.29
CA PRO A 253 -11.68 1.19 16.00
C PRO A 253 -10.79 1.87 14.96
N SER A 254 -11.19 3.08 14.54
CA SER A 254 -10.28 4.04 13.94
C SER A 254 -9.17 4.35 14.93
N ALA A 255 -7.93 4.15 14.49
CA ALA A 255 -6.74 4.91 14.84
C ALA A 255 -6.80 5.74 16.13
N SER A 256 -6.07 5.28 17.17
CA SER A 256 -5.51 6.20 18.16
C SER A 256 -4.24 6.80 17.57
N CYS A 257 -4.30 8.06 17.16
CA CYS A 257 -3.12 8.91 17.05
C CYS A 257 -3.19 10.00 18.13
N ALA A 258 -2.09 10.05 18.88
CA ALA A 258 -1.50 11.20 19.59
C ALA A 258 -2.22 11.81 20.81
N GLY A 259 -1.67 11.48 21.99
CA GLY A 259 -1.18 12.45 22.96
C GLY A 259 0.28 12.11 23.28
#